data_AF-W7ISA7-F1
#
_entry.id   AF-W7ISA7-F1
#
_cell.length_a   1.000
_cell.length_b   1.000
_cell.length_c   1.000
_cell.angle_alpha   90.00
_cell.angle_beta   90.00
_cell.angle_gamma   90.00
#
_symmetry.space_group_name_H-M   'P 1'
#
loop_
_entity.id
_entity.type
_entity.pdbx_description
1 polymer ?
#
loop_
_entity_poly.entity_id
_entity_poly.type
_entity_poly.pdbx_seq_one_letter_code
_entity_poly.pdbx_strand_id
1 'polypeptide(L)'
;MRTSLVVAAAAVALLGTPLLAAPAGAATAAASVCPVDGGDPDLFTAKATRATASVTTADGRTIAVELRSGNNAAAQQHAWVKISSSTPLRATDQVWLEVTGDSGATWATCGVTAPAAGGLSAWTHGFRTSTSAQVRMVGAVRVVQTPTDLVGRTGTW
;
A
#
# COMPACT_ATOMS: atom_id res chain seq x y z
N MET A 1 -35.75 -30.63 -65.89
CA MET A 1 -34.34 -31.00 -66.14
C MET A 1 -33.69 -31.13 -64.76
N ARG A 2 -33.47 -32.36 -64.25
CA ARG A 2 -32.19 -33.12 -64.30
C ARG A 2 -31.04 -32.24 -63.78
N THR A 3 -30.29 -32.53 -62.72
CA THR A 3 -29.69 -33.80 -62.23
C THR A 3 -29.10 -33.47 -60.83
N SER A 4 -29.30 -34.25 -59.76
CA SER A 4 -28.29 -35.17 -59.12
C SER A 4 -26.96 -34.49 -58.73
N LEU A 5 -26.26 -34.72 -57.62
CA LEU A 5 -26.14 -35.81 -56.62
C LEU A 5 -25.18 -35.25 -55.50
N VAL A 6 -25.40 -35.50 -54.20
CA VAL A 6 -24.58 -36.36 -53.30
C VAL A 6 -23.48 -35.70 -52.44
N VAL A 7 -23.69 -35.85 -51.11
CA VAL A 7 -22.78 -36.29 -50.02
C VAL A 7 -21.55 -35.44 -49.66
N ALA A 8 -21.46 -35.02 -48.40
CA ALA A 8 -20.54 -35.61 -47.41
C ALA A 8 -20.65 -34.90 -46.05
N ALA A 9 -20.89 -35.70 -45.01
CA ALA A 9 -20.74 -35.30 -43.62
C ALA A 9 -19.25 -35.19 -43.25
N ALA A 10 -18.92 -34.18 -42.44
CA ALA A 10 -17.69 -34.17 -41.65
C ALA A 10 -17.99 -33.49 -40.31
N ALA A 11 -18.39 -34.30 -39.32
CA ALA A 11 -18.40 -33.88 -37.93
C ALA A 11 -16.96 -33.93 -37.41
N VAL A 12 -16.31 -32.76 -37.32
CA VAL A 12 -15.00 -32.64 -36.69
C VAL A 12 -15.21 -32.43 -35.19
N ALA A 13 -15.05 -33.51 -34.42
CA ALA A 13 -14.85 -33.45 -32.99
C ALA A 13 -13.42 -32.95 -32.72
N LEU A 14 -13.27 -31.68 -32.34
CA LEU A 14 -12.02 -31.15 -31.80
C LEU A 14 -12.09 -31.11 -30.28
N LEU A 15 -11.41 -32.12 -29.74
CA LEU A 15 -10.95 -32.34 -28.38
C LEU A 15 -10.61 -31.05 -27.63
N GLY A 16 -11.10 -30.98 -26.39
CA GLY A 16 -10.80 -29.91 -25.45
C GLY A 16 -9.31 -29.81 -25.17
N THR A 17 -8.77 -28.60 -25.36
CA THR A 17 -7.48 -28.21 -24.83
C THR A 17 -7.60 -27.99 -23.32
N PRO A 18 -6.85 -28.70 -22.46
CA PRO A 18 -6.70 -28.28 -21.08
C PRO A 18 -6.00 -26.92 -21.10
N LEU A 19 -6.66 -25.88 -20.57
CA LEU A 19 -5.98 -24.66 -20.17
C LEU A 19 -4.93 -25.06 -19.12
N LEU A 20 -3.69 -25.19 -19.55
CA LEU A 20 -2.53 -25.18 -18.67
C LEU A 20 -2.56 -23.83 -17.96
N ALA A 21 -2.86 -23.84 -16.66
CA ALA A 21 -2.69 -22.70 -15.80
C ALA A 21 -1.24 -22.24 -15.94
N ALA A 22 -1.04 -21.07 -16.55
CA ALA A 22 0.28 -20.45 -16.57
C ALA A 22 0.74 -20.29 -15.11
N PRO A 23 1.99 -20.64 -14.78
CA PRO A 23 2.52 -20.34 -13.47
C PRO A 23 2.36 -18.84 -13.25
N ALA A 24 1.72 -18.46 -12.14
CA ALA A 24 1.67 -17.07 -11.71
C ALA A 24 3.12 -16.57 -11.70
N GLY A 25 3.45 -15.65 -12.61
CA GLY A 25 4.77 -15.06 -12.67
C GLY A 25 5.11 -14.56 -11.27
N ALA A 26 6.22 -15.05 -10.72
CA ALA A 26 6.73 -14.56 -9.46
C ALA A 26 6.82 -13.04 -9.58
N ALA A 27 6.11 -12.32 -8.70
CA ALA A 27 6.18 -10.87 -8.63
C ALA A 27 7.66 -10.50 -8.55
N THR A 28 8.18 -9.85 -9.60
CA THR A 28 9.52 -9.28 -9.59
C THR A 28 9.60 -8.37 -8.39
N ALA A 29 10.44 -8.72 -7.41
CA ALA A 29 10.71 -7.89 -6.25
C ALA A 29 11.13 -6.51 -6.77
N ALA A 30 10.26 -5.51 -6.56
CA ALA A 30 10.54 -4.14 -6.94
C ALA A 30 11.89 -3.74 -6.30
N ALA A 31 12.86 -3.37 -7.13
CA ALA A 31 14.10 -2.76 -6.68
C ALA A 31 13.75 -1.71 -5.61
N SER A 32 14.43 -1.77 -4.46
CA SER A 32 14.00 -1.17 -3.18
C SER A 32 13.44 0.25 -3.33
N VAL A 33 12.12 0.35 -3.50
CA VAL A 33 11.36 1.62 -3.58
C VAL A 33 11.38 2.36 -2.23
N CYS A 34 11.88 1.70 -1.18
CA CYS A 34 11.98 2.17 0.19
C CYS A 34 13.46 2.40 0.60
N PRO A 35 14.19 3.40 0.07
CA PRO A 35 15.47 3.77 0.69
C PRO A 35 15.21 4.21 2.13
N VAL A 36 15.92 3.61 3.10
CA VAL A 36 15.73 3.78 4.56
C VAL A 36 16.29 5.11 5.10
N ASP A 37 16.27 6.16 4.27
CA ASP A 37 17.26 7.24 4.38
C ASP A 37 16.70 8.57 4.92
N GLY A 38 15.43 8.65 5.32
CA GLY A 38 14.87 9.93 5.78
C GLY A 38 15.14 10.27 7.24
N GLY A 39 15.45 9.30 8.10
CA GLY A 39 15.68 9.56 9.52
C GLY A 39 14.42 9.92 10.29
N ASP A 40 14.58 10.67 11.39
CA ASP A 40 13.49 11.05 12.31
C ASP A 40 12.68 12.25 11.77
N PRO A 41 11.36 12.09 11.51
CA PRO A 41 10.49 13.17 11.08
C PRO A 41 10.43 14.39 12.01
N ASP A 42 10.84 14.26 13.27
CA ASP A 42 10.91 15.41 14.17
C ASP A 42 11.92 16.47 13.71
N LEU A 43 12.99 16.05 13.04
CA LEU A 43 14.05 16.91 12.53
C LEU A 43 13.71 17.62 11.21
N PHE A 44 12.57 17.31 10.60
CA PHE A 44 12.17 17.92 9.34
C PHE A 44 11.55 19.32 9.50
N THR A 45 11.66 20.12 8.45
CA THR A 45 11.06 21.45 8.33
C THR A 45 9.93 21.45 7.30
N ALA A 46 9.17 22.55 7.19
CA ALA A 46 8.07 22.71 6.23
C ALA A 46 7.07 21.54 6.24
N LYS A 47 6.74 21.05 7.44
CA LYS A 47 5.88 19.87 7.62
C LYS A 47 4.45 20.16 7.14
N ALA A 48 3.89 19.28 6.34
CA ALA A 48 2.52 19.37 5.84
C ALA A 48 1.84 18.00 5.92
N THR A 49 0.52 18.00 6.17
CA THR A 49 -0.32 16.81 6.00
C THR A 49 -0.81 16.77 4.55
N ARG A 50 -0.61 15.63 3.88
CA ARG A 50 -0.96 15.43 2.46
C ARG A 50 -2.25 14.68 2.28
N ALA A 51 -2.46 13.66 3.11
CA ALA A 51 -3.70 12.89 3.11
C ALA A 51 -3.99 12.38 4.52
N THR A 52 -5.28 12.19 4.80
CA THR A 52 -5.75 11.68 6.09
C THR A 52 -6.73 10.52 5.87
N ALA A 53 -6.80 9.65 6.87
CA ALA A 53 -7.83 8.64 7.02
C ALA A 53 -8.04 8.37 8.50
N SER A 54 -9.09 7.61 8.83
CA SER A 54 -9.30 7.10 10.17
C SER A 54 -9.79 5.66 10.12
N VAL A 55 -9.43 4.91 11.16
CA VAL A 55 -9.97 3.57 11.43
C VAL A 55 -10.66 3.61 12.78
N THR A 56 -11.93 3.20 12.80
CA THR A 56 -12.68 3.01 14.04
C THR A 56 -12.81 1.52 14.32
N THR A 57 -12.39 1.10 15.50
CA THR A 57 -12.42 -0.29 15.94
C THR A 57 -13.77 -0.63 16.58
N ALA A 58 -14.05 -1.93 16.73
CA ALA A 58 -15.27 -2.40 17.38
C ALA A 58 -15.40 -1.96 18.86
N ASP A 59 -14.28 -1.74 19.55
CA ASP A 59 -14.25 -1.19 20.92
C ASP A 59 -14.38 0.35 20.96
N GLY A 60 -14.76 0.99 19.85
CA GLY A 60 -15.05 2.43 19.76
C GLY A 60 -13.80 3.32 19.65
N ARG A 61 -12.63 2.72 19.51
CA ARG A 61 -11.35 3.41 19.40
C ARG A 61 -11.18 3.98 18.00
N THR A 62 -10.90 5.28 17.90
CA THR A 62 -10.61 5.91 16.60
C THR A 62 -9.13 6.24 16.49
N ILE A 63 -8.51 5.77 15.41
CA ILE A 63 -7.11 6.00 15.08
C ILE A 63 -7.06 6.81 13.80
N ALA A 64 -6.51 8.02 13.88
CA ALA A 64 -6.22 8.84 12.72
C ALA A 64 -4.90 8.38 12.10
N VAL A 65 -4.86 8.38 10.77
CA VAL A 65 -3.67 8.11 9.96
C VAL A 65 -3.43 9.32 9.09
N GLU A 66 -2.22 9.86 9.14
CA GLU A 66 -1.82 11.02 8.35
C GLU A 66 -0.61 10.63 7.50
N LEU A 67 -0.72 10.79 6.19
CA LEU A 67 0.44 10.86 5.31
C LEU A 67 0.97 12.29 5.37
N ARG A 68 2.22 12.46 5.78
CA ARG A 68 2.86 13.77 5.99
C ARG A 68 4.10 13.89 5.12
N SER A 69 4.50 15.12 4.85
CA SER A 69 5.73 15.45 4.14
C SER A 69 6.46 16.61 4.78
N GLY A 70 7.75 16.76 4.50
CA GLY A 70 8.61 17.83 4.99
C GLY A 70 10.01 17.72 4.38
N ASN A 71 10.89 18.66 4.72
CA ASN A 71 12.24 18.73 4.16
C ASN A 71 13.29 18.41 5.23
N ASN A 72 14.30 17.62 4.88
CA ASN A 72 15.48 17.43 5.72
C ASN A 72 16.42 18.65 5.68
N ALA A 73 17.53 18.61 6.42
CA ALA A 73 18.52 19.68 6.46
C ALA A 73 19.17 19.99 5.09
N ALA A 74 19.20 19.01 4.17
CA ALA A 74 19.68 19.17 2.80
C ALA A 74 18.58 19.65 1.83
N ALA A 75 17.44 20.14 2.34
CA ALA A 75 16.27 20.57 1.58
C ALA A 75 15.64 19.48 0.69
N GLN A 76 15.90 18.20 0.96
CA GLN A 76 15.28 17.08 0.26
C GLN A 76 13.94 16.74 0.91
N GLN A 77 12.90 16.64 0.08
CA GLN A 77 11.57 16.31 0.56
C GLN A 77 11.43 14.82 0.88
N HIS A 78 10.89 14.56 2.05
CA HIS A 78 10.58 13.24 2.59
C HIS A 78 9.11 13.17 2.99
N ALA A 79 8.57 11.96 3.02
CA ALA A 79 7.25 11.65 3.53
C ALA A 79 7.30 10.55 4.58
N TRP A 80 6.37 10.59 5.51
CA TRP A 80 6.23 9.63 6.59
C TRP A 80 4.77 9.50 6.97
N VAL A 81 4.46 8.44 7.70
CA VAL A 81 3.10 8.19 8.17
C VAL A 81 3.07 8.39 9.66
N LYS A 82 2.10 9.17 10.13
CA LYS A 82 1.82 9.36 11.55
C LYS A 82 0.48 8.70 11.86
N ILE A 83 0.43 7.95 12.95
CA ILE A 83 -0.82 7.55 13.59
C ILE A 83 -1.03 8.33 14.88
N SER A 84 -2.28 8.63 15.20
CA SER A 84 -2.66 9.23 16.47
C SER A 84 -4.03 8.76 16.94
N SER A 85 -4.23 8.75 18.25
CA SER A 85 -5.53 8.43 18.86
C SER A 85 -5.73 9.23 20.15
N SER A 86 -6.99 9.47 20.52
CA SER A 86 -7.36 10.04 21.81
C SER A 86 -7.26 9.04 22.96
N THR A 87 -7.03 7.76 22.65
CA THR A 87 -6.81 6.68 23.63
C THR A 87 -5.48 5.99 23.35
N PRO A 88 -4.87 5.33 24.35
CA PRO A 88 -3.60 4.65 24.18
C PRO A 88 -3.60 3.66 23.01
N LEU A 89 -2.64 3.81 22.09
CA LEU A 89 -2.38 2.85 21.02
C LEU A 89 -1.87 1.54 21.60
N ARG A 90 -2.19 0.43 20.92
CA ARG A 90 -1.74 -0.90 21.31
C ARG A 90 -0.41 -1.18 20.64
N ALA A 91 0.52 -1.84 21.34
CA ALA A 91 1.82 -2.20 20.76
C ALA A 91 1.72 -3.17 19.56
N THR A 92 0.55 -3.80 19.37
CA THR A 92 0.24 -4.64 18.22
C THR A 92 -0.26 -3.85 17.00
N ASP A 93 -0.66 -2.59 17.18
CA ASP A 93 -1.00 -1.71 16.06
C ASP A 93 0.27 -1.46 15.24
N GLN A 94 0.13 -1.32 13.92
CA GLN A 94 1.25 -1.09 13.02
C GLN A 94 0.93 0.04 12.07
N VAL A 95 1.93 0.87 11.78
CA VAL A 95 1.87 1.93 10.78
C VAL A 95 3.00 1.73 9.78
N TRP A 96 2.73 1.96 8.50
CA TRP A 96 3.74 1.90 7.44
C TRP A 96 3.38 2.85 6.30
N LEU A 97 4.39 3.16 5.48
CA LEU A 97 4.20 3.84 4.20
C LEU A 97 4.10 2.80 3.09
N GLU A 98 3.13 2.95 2.19
CA GLU A 98 3.09 2.20 0.94
C GLU A 98 3.57 3.12 -0.19
N VAL A 99 4.48 2.63 -1.03
CA VAL A 99 5.04 3.39 -2.16
C VAL A 99 4.95 2.58 -3.44
N THR A 100 4.49 3.20 -4.51
CA THR A 100 4.52 2.66 -5.87
C THR A 100 5.49 3.47 -6.71
N GLY A 101 6.17 2.82 -7.67
CA GLY A 101 6.93 3.47 -8.73
C GLY A 101 6.30 3.33 -10.11
N ASP A 102 5.14 2.68 -10.21
CA ASP A 102 4.48 2.27 -11.45
C ASP A 102 3.01 2.72 -11.50
N SER A 103 2.72 3.90 -10.91
CA SER A 103 1.38 4.49 -10.86
C SER A 103 0.33 3.66 -10.13
N GLY A 104 0.76 2.76 -9.24
CA GLY A 104 -0.09 1.97 -8.36
C GLY A 104 -0.39 0.56 -8.87
N ALA A 105 0.30 0.08 -9.90
CA ALA A 105 0.18 -1.31 -10.34
C ALA A 105 0.81 -2.27 -9.30
N THR A 106 1.92 -1.86 -8.68
CA THR A 106 2.54 -2.55 -7.55
C THR A 106 2.86 -1.57 -6.42
N TRP A 107 2.76 -2.05 -5.18
CA TRP A 107 3.00 -1.26 -3.97
C TRP A 107 3.99 -1.99 -3.07
N ALA A 108 4.99 -1.26 -2.59
CA ALA A 108 5.96 -1.71 -1.61
C ALA A 108 5.59 -1.18 -0.22
N THR A 109 5.67 -2.04 0.79
CA THR A 109 5.52 -1.66 2.20
C THR A 109 6.85 -1.21 2.78
N CYS A 110 6.91 0.02 3.28
CA CYS A 110 8.10 0.66 3.80
C CYS A 110 7.93 1.04 5.29
N GLY A 111 8.98 0.83 6.10
CA GLY A 111 9.08 1.45 7.42
C GLY A 111 8.04 1.03 8.44
N VAL A 112 7.63 -0.24 8.42
CA VAL A 112 6.67 -0.78 9.40
C VAL A 112 7.15 -0.47 10.81
N THR A 113 6.32 0.29 11.54
CA THR A 113 6.60 0.76 12.89
C THR A 113 5.40 0.43 13.78
N ALA A 114 5.66 0.05 15.04
CA ALA A 114 4.63 -0.10 16.05
C ALA A 114 4.73 1.05 17.05
N PRO A 115 3.60 1.54 17.59
CA PRO A 115 3.63 2.52 18.65
C PRO A 115 4.19 1.90 19.94
N ALA A 116 4.87 2.72 20.74
CA ALA A 116 5.20 2.35 22.09
C ALA A 116 3.92 2.04 22.88
N ALA A 117 3.95 1.02 23.74
CA ALA A 117 2.81 0.66 24.57
C ALA A 117 2.36 1.87 25.41
N GLY A 118 1.08 2.24 25.31
CA GLY A 118 0.55 3.40 26.03
C GLY A 118 0.66 4.73 25.28
N GLY A 119 1.40 4.79 24.16
CA GLY A 119 1.59 6.00 23.37
C GLY A 119 0.32 6.46 22.66
N LEU A 120 0.14 7.77 22.51
CA LEU A 120 -1.00 8.36 21.79
C LEU A 120 -0.70 8.63 20.31
N SER A 121 0.56 8.53 19.91
CA SER A 121 0.99 8.67 18.53
C SER A 121 2.27 7.91 18.26
N ALA A 122 2.47 7.54 17.00
CA ALA A 122 3.73 7.02 16.48
C ALA A 122 3.88 7.44 15.03
N TRP A 123 5.10 7.40 14.51
CA TRP A 123 5.38 7.65 13.12
C TRP A 123 6.46 6.74 12.58
N THR A 124 6.40 6.51 11.28
CA THR A 124 7.49 5.85 10.54
C THR A 124 8.69 6.80 10.42
N HIS A 125 9.85 6.27 10.05
CA HIS A 125 10.92 7.11 9.50
C HIS A 125 10.47 7.88 8.25
N GLY A 126 11.21 8.92 7.89
CA GLY A 126 11.06 9.60 6.61
C GLY A 126 11.49 8.72 5.43
N PHE A 127 10.80 8.84 4.32
CA PHE A 127 11.10 8.19 3.05
C PHE A 127 11.22 9.24 1.97
N ARG A 128 12.28 9.17 1.16
CA ARG A 128 12.54 10.17 0.13
C ARG A 128 11.41 10.16 -0.90
N THR A 129 10.94 11.35 -1.22
CA THR A 129 9.90 11.56 -2.23
C THR A 129 10.51 11.71 -3.63
N SER A 130 9.67 11.63 -4.66
CA SER A 130 10.07 11.77 -6.05
C SER A 130 9.20 12.80 -6.74
N THR A 131 9.77 13.49 -7.73
CA THR A 131 9.03 14.37 -8.64
C THR A 131 8.38 13.62 -9.81
N SER A 132 8.67 12.32 -9.96
CA SER A 132 8.02 11.49 -10.98
C SER A 132 6.55 11.27 -10.63
N ALA A 133 5.64 11.58 -11.57
CA ALA A 133 4.20 11.36 -11.42
C ALA A 133 3.80 9.87 -11.33
N GLN A 134 4.72 8.96 -11.64
CA GLN A 134 4.52 7.52 -11.46
C GLN A 134 4.73 7.08 -10.02
N VAL A 135 5.51 7.86 -9.24
CA VAL A 135 5.72 7.59 -7.83
C VAL A 135 4.54 8.12 -7.06
N ARG A 136 3.90 7.25 -6.27
CA ARG A 136 2.79 7.64 -5.40
C ARG A 136 2.97 7.02 -4.03
N MET A 137 2.39 7.67 -3.03
CA MET A 137 2.55 7.29 -1.63
C MET A 137 1.19 7.24 -0.91
N VAL A 138 1.05 6.29 0.00
CA VAL A 138 -0.12 6.12 0.85
C VAL A 138 0.33 5.85 2.27
N GLY A 139 -0.30 6.49 3.25
CA GLY A 139 -0.14 6.13 4.65
C GLY A 139 -1.08 5.00 5.04
N ALA A 140 -0.57 3.98 5.72
CA ALA A 140 -1.36 2.82 6.10
C ALA A 140 -1.22 2.47 7.58
N VAL A 141 -2.29 1.91 8.15
CA VAL A 141 -2.33 1.39 9.51
C VAL A 141 -2.99 0.02 9.52
N ARG A 142 -2.48 -0.89 10.35
CA ARG A 142 -3.15 -2.12 10.78
C ARG A 142 -3.48 -2.00 12.24
N VAL A 143 -4.74 -2.24 12.56
CA VAL A 143 -5.26 -2.21 13.92
C VAL A 143 -5.68 -3.62 14.27
N VAL A 144 -4.92 -4.23 15.18
CA VAL A 144 -5.12 -5.63 15.56
C VAL A 144 -6.31 -5.72 16.49
N GLN A 145 -7.35 -6.40 16.02
CA GLN A 145 -8.55 -6.68 16.79
C GLN A 145 -9.06 -8.09 16.49
N THR A 146 -9.62 -8.71 17.51
CA THR A 146 -10.19 -10.05 17.40
C THR A 146 -11.66 -9.92 16.98
N PRO A 147 -12.13 -10.63 15.94
CA PRO A 147 -11.46 -11.71 15.20
C PRO A 147 -10.72 -11.28 13.91
N THR A 148 -10.77 -10.02 13.49
CA THR A 148 -10.24 -9.59 12.19
C THR A 148 -9.51 -8.26 12.29
N ASP A 149 -8.30 -8.19 11.77
CA ASP A 149 -7.56 -6.94 11.68
C ASP A 149 -8.27 -5.92 10.78
N LEU A 150 -8.24 -4.66 11.18
CA LEU A 150 -8.64 -3.56 10.30
C LEU A 150 -7.41 -2.93 9.67
N VAL A 151 -7.47 -2.69 8.36
CA VAL A 151 -6.44 -1.94 7.64
C VAL A 151 -7.04 -0.65 7.10
N GLY A 152 -6.49 0.48 7.52
CA GLY A 152 -6.84 1.80 7.00
C GLY A 152 -5.75 2.34 6.08
N ARG A 153 -6.14 3.07 5.06
CA ARG A 153 -5.25 3.74 4.11
C ARG A 153 -5.69 5.17 3.87
N THR A 154 -4.74 6.10 3.78
CA THR A 154 -5.01 7.47 3.33
C THR A 154 -5.34 7.50 1.84
N GLY A 155 -5.82 8.65 1.36
CA GLY A 155 -5.76 8.94 -0.07
C GLY A 155 -4.33 8.90 -0.60
N THR A 156 -4.19 8.67 -1.91
CA THR A 156 -2.90 8.65 -2.60
C THR A 156 -2.39 10.08 -2.80
N TRP A 157 -1.10 10.29 -2.50
CA TRP A 157 -0.35 11.50 -2.80
C TRP A 157 0.69 11.22 -3.89
#